data_AF-A0A2W0A4B5-F1
#
_entry.id   AF-A0A2W0A4B5-F1
#
_cell.length_a   1.000
_cell.length_b   1.000
_cell.length_c   1.000
_cell.angle_alpha   90.00
_cell.angle_beta   90.00
_cell.angle_gamma   90.00
#
_symmetry.space_group_name_H-M   'P 1'
#
loop_
_entity.id
_entity.type
_entity.pdbx_description
1 polymer ?
#
loop_
_entity_poly.entity_id
_entity_poly.type
_entity_poly.pdbx_seq_one_letter_code
_entity_poly.pdbx_strand_id
1 'polypeptide(L)'
;MKRLSQNLRSFLLLAVFALPVVTAGCAENRGYGYRYYDSANNRYYDPYYNDYHYWNPGEQAYYNRYYVDNHRQYRDLQKLNRDQQKQYWHWRHEQAEHREHEHGRH
;
A
#
# COMPACT_ATOMS: atom_id res chain seq x y z
N MET A 1 -16.49 59.70 48.66
CA MET A 1 -17.24 58.94 47.65
C MET A 1 -16.25 58.26 46.71
N LYS A 2 -16.37 56.93 46.56
CA LYS A 2 -15.75 56.05 45.55
C LYS A 2 -14.20 55.95 45.61
N ARG A 3 -13.66 54.88 46.21
CA ARG A 3 -13.44 53.52 45.61
C ARG A 3 -12.24 53.54 44.67
N LEU A 4 -11.37 52.56 44.57
CA LEU A 4 -11.06 51.33 45.30
C LEU A 4 -9.95 50.72 44.42
N SER A 5 -8.88 50.19 45.03
CA SER A 5 -8.08 49.08 44.52
C SER A 5 -7.65 49.07 43.04
N GLN A 6 -6.37 49.37 42.78
CA GLN A 6 -5.65 48.79 41.65
C GLN A 6 -4.65 47.74 42.16
N ASN A 7 -5.24 46.59 42.47
CA ASN A 7 -4.81 45.29 41.98
C ASN A 7 -3.39 44.82 42.36
N LEU A 8 -3.19 44.61 43.67
CA LEU A 8 -2.38 43.47 44.09
C LEU A 8 -3.08 42.18 43.64
N ARG A 9 -2.32 41.38 42.89
CA ARG A 9 -2.20 39.93 43.09
C ARG A 9 -3.53 39.22 43.31
N SER A 10 -4.16 38.79 42.22
CA SER A 10 -5.19 37.76 42.26
C SER A 10 -4.86 36.74 41.19
N PHE A 11 -4.17 35.68 41.63
CA PHE A 11 -4.77 34.38 41.90
C PHE A 11 -4.94 33.59 40.60
N LEU A 12 -3.82 32.97 40.22
CA LEU A 12 -3.71 31.75 39.44
C LEU A 12 -4.80 30.76 39.86
N LEU A 13 -5.85 30.56 39.05
CA LEU A 13 -6.62 29.32 39.06
C LEU A 13 -7.29 29.07 37.70
N LEU A 14 -6.91 27.91 37.15
CA LEU A 14 -7.76 26.91 36.47
C LEU A 14 -8.25 27.17 35.04
N ALA A 15 -7.61 26.47 34.10
CA ALA A 15 -8.30 25.40 33.36
C ALA A 15 -7.26 24.50 32.66
N VAL A 16 -6.97 23.36 33.29
CA VAL A 16 -6.36 22.20 32.64
C VAL A 16 -7.33 21.76 31.55
N PHE A 17 -7.03 22.08 30.30
CA PHE A 17 -7.69 21.44 29.17
C PHE A 17 -7.04 20.08 28.97
N ALA A 18 -7.73 19.07 29.48
CA ALA A 18 -7.53 17.68 29.11
C ALA A 18 -7.72 17.52 27.58
N LEU A 19 -6.71 16.94 26.94
CA LEU A 19 -6.70 16.42 25.56
C LEU A 19 -7.88 15.44 25.34
N PRO A 20 -8.31 15.07 24.10
CA PRO A 20 -7.53 15.07 22.86
C PRO A 20 -8.31 15.45 21.58
N VAL A 21 -7.66 16.14 20.65
CA VAL A 21 -8.00 15.94 19.22
C VAL A 21 -6.68 15.66 18.51
N VAL A 22 -6.22 14.42 18.67
CA VAL A 22 -5.37 13.80 17.66
C VAL A 22 -6.32 13.56 16.48
N THR A 23 -6.49 14.57 15.63
CA THR A 23 -6.86 14.27 14.26
C THR A 23 -5.72 13.39 13.76
N ALA A 24 -6.05 12.14 13.42
CA ALA A 24 -5.18 11.24 12.70
C ALA A 24 -4.83 11.92 11.36
N GLY A 25 -3.84 12.79 11.44
CA GLY A 25 -3.25 13.48 10.32
C GLY A 25 -2.49 12.46 9.52
N CYS A 26 -2.84 12.45 8.23
CA CYS A 26 -2.19 11.73 7.16
C CYS A 26 -2.54 10.23 7.16
N ALA A 27 -3.34 9.91 6.14
CA ALA A 27 -3.38 8.66 5.41
C ALA A 27 -2.39 7.61 5.92
N GLU A 28 -2.91 6.41 6.11
CA GLU A 28 -2.12 5.19 6.05
C GLU A 28 -1.33 5.19 4.74
N ASN A 29 -0.18 5.85 4.74
CA ASN A 29 0.92 5.53 3.87
C ASN A 29 1.42 4.22 4.47
N ARG A 30 0.66 3.14 4.26
CA ARG A 30 1.23 1.81 4.19
C ARG A 30 2.20 1.95 3.05
N GLY A 31 3.40 2.40 3.40
CA GLY A 31 4.52 2.43 2.49
C GLY A 31 4.57 1.02 1.96
N TYR A 32 4.08 0.85 0.73
CA TYR A 32 4.42 -0.28 -0.09
C TYR A 32 5.94 -0.28 -0.04
N GLY A 33 6.48 -1.17 0.79
CA GLY A 33 7.90 -1.26 1.00
C GLY A 33 8.47 -1.65 -0.34
N TYR A 34 8.92 -0.66 -1.11
CA TYR A 34 9.80 -0.86 -2.25
C TYR A 34 11.13 -1.32 -1.66
N ARG A 35 11.15 -2.57 -1.19
CA ARG A 35 12.38 -3.31 -0.97
C ARG A 35 12.99 -3.38 -2.36
N TYR A 36 14.14 -2.74 -2.53
CA TYR A 36 14.93 -2.80 -3.75
C TYR A 36 15.28 -4.28 -3.98
N TYR A 37 14.41 -4.99 -4.70
CA TYR A 37 14.64 -6.36 -5.12
C TYR A 37 15.64 -6.27 -6.26
N ASP A 38 16.81 -6.84 -6.05
CA ASP A 38 17.74 -7.12 -7.13
C ASP A 38 17.02 -7.98 -8.18
N SER A 39 16.55 -7.31 -9.24
CA SER A 39 15.74 -7.91 -10.30
C SER A 39 16.48 -9.01 -11.04
N ALA A 40 17.81 -9.07 -10.96
CA ALA A 40 18.59 -10.11 -11.61
C ALA A 40 18.45 -11.47 -10.91
N ASN A 41 18.26 -11.48 -9.60
CA ASN A 41 18.20 -12.70 -8.79
C ASN A 41 16.78 -13.17 -8.47
N ASN A 42 15.77 -12.32 -8.65
CA ASN A 42 14.41 -12.61 -8.20
C ASN A 42 13.51 -13.07 -9.38
N ARG A 43 13.88 -14.21 -9.97
CA ARG A 43 13.12 -14.86 -11.04
C ARG A 43 12.14 -15.87 -10.43
N TYR A 44 10.88 -15.79 -10.84
CA TYR A 44 9.84 -16.74 -10.45
C TYR A 44 9.55 -17.66 -11.62
N TYR A 45 9.57 -18.95 -11.34
CA TYR A 45 9.16 -19.96 -12.32
C TYR A 45 7.65 -20.16 -12.19
N ASP A 46 6.93 -20.02 -13.31
CA ASP A 46 5.54 -20.43 -13.42
C ASP A 46 5.47 -21.87 -13.97
N PRO A 47 5.21 -22.87 -13.11
CA PRO A 47 5.11 -24.26 -13.55
C PRO A 47 3.86 -24.53 -14.40
N TYR A 48 2.88 -23.62 -14.43
CA TYR A 48 1.61 -23.85 -15.14
C TYR A 48 1.72 -23.48 -16.62
N TYR A 49 2.53 -22.48 -16.94
CA TYR A 49 2.78 -22.02 -18.32
C TYR A 49 4.23 -22.29 -18.78
N ASN A 50 5.06 -22.90 -17.92
CA ASN A 50 6.47 -23.20 -18.17
C ASN A 50 7.30 -21.97 -18.52
N ASP A 51 7.00 -20.83 -17.89
CA ASP A 51 7.69 -19.58 -18.14
C ASP A 51 8.51 -19.11 -16.92
N TYR A 52 9.30 -18.06 -17.14
CA TYR A 52 10.03 -17.39 -16.09
C TYR A 52 9.71 -15.90 -16.07
N HIS A 53 9.10 -15.46 -14.98
CA HIS A 53 8.83 -14.06 -14.71
C HIS A 53 9.94 -13.42 -13.87
N TYR A 54 10.40 -12.25 -14.29
CA TYR A 54 11.32 -11.46 -13.48
C TYR A 54 10.52 -10.55 -12.55
N TRP A 55 10.88 -10.52 -11.27
CA TRP A 55 10.27 -9.61 -10.30
C TRP A 55 10.79 -8.18 -10.42
N ASN A 56 10.60 -7.60 -11.59
CA ASN A 56 10.98 -6.23 -11.92
C ASN A 56 9.87 -5.24 -11.50
N PRO A 57 10.09 -3.93 -11.63
CA PRO A 57 9.05 -2.94 -11.29
C PRO A 57 7.76 -3.09 -12.10
N GLY A 58 7.84 -3.58 -13.34
CA GLY A 58 6.67 -3.87 -14.17
C GLY A 58 5.82 -4.99 -13.59
N GLU A 59 6.45 -6.09 -13.19
CA GLU A 59 5.78 -7.24 -12.57
C GLU A 59 5.14 -6.86 -11.24
N GLN A 60 5.81 -6.03 -10.44
CA GLN A 60 5.24 -5.46 -9.21
C GLN A 60 3.99 -4.62 -9.48
N ALA A 61 3.98 -3.83 -10.56
CA ALA A 61 2.80 -3.05 -10.94
C ALA A 61 1.61 -3.95 -11.29
N TYR A 62 1.84 -5.02 -12.06
CA TYR A 62 0.81 -6.03 -12.32
C TYR A 62 0.35 -6.72 -11.03
N TYR A 63 1.27 -7.07 -10.14
CA TYR A 63 0.92 -7.71 -8.88
C TYR A 63 0.08 -6.82 -7.98
N ASN A 64 0.42 -5.53 -7.90
CA ASN A 64 -0.39 -4.55 -7.17
C ASN A 64 -1.80 -4.44 -7.77
N ARG A 65 -1.90 -4.38 -9.11
CA ARG A 65 -3.20 -4.36 -9.79
C ARG A 65 -4.02 -5.62 -9.54
N TYR A 66 -3.41 -6.80 -9.50
CA TYR A 66 -4.10 -8.04 -9.17
C TYR A 66 -4.86 -7.94 -7.84
N TYR A 67 -4.25 -7.35 -6.80
CA TYR A 67 -4.91 -7.16 -5.50
C TYR A 67 -6.09 -6.20 -5.56
N VAL A 68 -5.95 -5.12 -6.33
CA VAL A 68 -7.03 -4.14 -6.52
C VAL A 68 -8.19 -4.79 -7.27
N ASP A 69 -7.92 -5.42 -8.42
CA ASP A 69 -8.93 -6.03 -9.28
C ASP A 69 -9.64 -7.19 -8.56
N ASN A 70 -8.93 -7.96 -7.75
CA ASN A 70 -9.47 -9.11 -7.03
C ASN A 70 -9.96 -8.77 -5.61
N HIS A 71 -9.90 -7.51 -5.17
CA HIS A 71 -10.28 -7.08 -3.81
C HIS A 71 -9.59 -7.89 -2.70
N ARG A 72 -8.31 -8.24 -2.90
CA ARG A 72 -7.52 -9.08 -1.99
C ARG A 72 -6.56 -8.23 -1.14
N GLN A 73 -6.24 -8.73 0.05
CA GLN A 73 -5.19 -8.12 0.87
C GLN A 73 -3.81 -8.42 0.28
N TYR A 74 -2.98 -7.37 0.16
CA TYR A 74 -1.60 -7.50 -0.32
C TYR A 74 -0.80 -8.46 0.56
N ARG A 75 -0.16 -9.43 -0.08
CA ARG A 75 0.80 -10.36 0.51
C ARG A 75 1.98 -10.51 -0.44
N ASP A 76 3.15 -10.88 0.07
CA ASP A 76 4.29 -11.16 -0.80
C ASP A 76 4.05 -12.45 -1.58
N LEU A 77 4.43 -12.48 -2.86
CA LEU A 77 4.22 -13.64 -3.76
C LEU A 77 4.84 -14.92 -3.19
N GLN A 78 6.03 -14.82 -2.59
CA GLN A 78 6.72 -15.94 -1.93
C GLN A 78 5.97 -16.53 -0.73
N LYS A 79 5.10 -15.72 -0.11
CA LYS A 79 4.30 -16.11 1.07
C LYS A 79 2.91 -16.62 0.70
N LEU A 80 2.57 -16.65 -0.59
CA LEU A 80 1.33 -17.23 -1.08
C LEU A 80 1.45 -18.75 -1.15
N ASN A 81 0.34 -19.45 -0.92
CA ASN A 81 0.27 -20.89 -1.17
C ASN A 81 0.23 -21.18 -2.68
N ARG A 82 0.39 -22.45 -3.07
CA ARG A 82 0.45 -22.84 -4.49
C ARG A 82 -0.80 -22.47 -5.29
N ASP A 83 -1.98 -22.57 -4.68
CA ASP A 83 -3.24 -22.23 -5.36
C ASP A 83 -3.38 -20.73 -5.59
N GLN A 84 -2.94 -19.91 -4.63
CA GLN A 84 -2.91 -18.45 -4.74
C GLN A 84 -1.89 -17.99 -5.78
N GLN A 85 -0.72 -18.62 -5.84
CA GLN A 85 0.25 -18.36 -6.90
C GLN A 85 -0.32 -18.73 -8.26
N LYS A 86 -1.00 -19.88 -8.37
CA LYS A 86 -1.69 -20.30 -9.60
C LYS A 86 -2.72 -19.27 -10.07
N GLN A 87 -3.55 -18.75 -9.15
CA GLN A 87 -4.55 -17.73 -9.48
C GLN A 87 -3.90 -16.45 -10.01
N TYR A 88 -2.80 -16.01 -9.39
CA TYR A 88 -2.07 -14.85 -9.87
C TYR A 88 -1.48 -15.08 -11.27
N TRP A 89 -0.80 -16.21 -11.49
CA TRP A 89 -0.21 -16.52 -12.79
C TRP A 89 -1.25 -16.62 -13.91
N HIS A 90 -2.38 -17.27 -13.65
CA HIS A 90 -3.50 -17.32 -14.60
C HIS A 90 -3.98 -15.91 -14.97
N TRP A 91 -4.27 -15.07 -13.97
CA TRP A 91 -4.67 -13.68 -14.21
C TRP A 91 -3.59 -12.89 -14.97
N ARG A 92 -2.31 -13.13 -14.67
CA ARG A 92 -1.20 -12.45 -15.36
C ARG A 92 -1.17 -12.75 -16.84
N HIS A 93 -1.43 -14.00 -17.24
CA HIS A 93 -1.53 -14.41 -18.64
C HIS A 93 -2.74 -13.80 -19.33
N GLU A 94 -3.91 -13.79 -18.69
CA GLU A 94 -5.09 -13.08 -19.21
C GLU A 94 -4.79 -11.60 -19.50
N GLN A 95 -4.08 -10.92 -18.60
CA GLN A 95 -3.68 -9.52 -18.82
C GLN A 95 -2.66 -9.35 -19.95
N ALA A 96 -1.80 -10.34 -20.19
CA ALA A 96 -0.84 -10.31 -21.29
C ALA A 96 -1.56 -10.47 -22.64
N GLU A 97 -2.43 -11.47 -22.77
CA GLU A 97 -3.24 -11.73 -23.96
C GLU A 97 -4.10 -10.52 -24.34
N HIS A 98 -4.76 -9.89 -23.36
CA HIS A 98 -5.56 -8.69 -23.58
C HIS A 98 -4.75 -7.53 -24.17
N ARG A 99 -3.49 -7.33 -23.74
CA ARG A 99 -2.62 -6.26 -24.26
C ARG A 99 -2.17 -6.57 -25.68
N GLU A 100 -1.82 -7.82 -25.99
CA GLU A 100 -1.41 -8.20 -27.35
C GLU A 100 -2.53 -7.97 -28.37
N HIS A 101 -3.76 -8.31 -28.01
CA HIS A 101 -4.93 -8.07 -28.87
C HIS A 101 -5.24 -6.59 -29.09
N GLU A 102 -4.93 -5.71 -28.13
CA GLU A 102 -5.08 -4.26 -28.30
C GLU A 102 -4.01 -3.69 -29.23
N HIS A 103 -2.76 -4.11 -29.07
CA HIS A 103 -1.64 -3.64 -29.90
C HIS A 103 -1.67 -4.16 -31.34
N GLY A 104 -2.28 -5.32 -31.60
CA GLY A 104 -2.42 -5.89 -32.95
C GLY A 104 -3.49 -5.24 -33.84
N ARG A 105 -4.20 -4.21 -33.36
CA ARG A 105 -5.28 -3.51 -34.08
C ARG A 105 -4.86 -2.21 -34.79
N HIS A 106 -3.56 -1.89 -34.79
CA HIS A 106 -3.00 -0.73 -35.49
C HIS A 106 -2.36 -1.10 -36.84
#